data_AF-A0A9E0PU31-F1
#
_entry.id   AF-A0A9E0PU31-F1
#
_cell.length_a   1.000
_cell.length_b   1.000
_cell.length_c   1.000
_cell.angle_alpha   90.00
_cell.angle_beta   90.00
_cell.angle_gamma   90.00
#
_symmetry.space_group_name_H-M   'P 1'
#
loop_
_entity.id
_entity.type
_entity.pdbx_description
1 polymer ?
#
loop_
_entity_poly.entity_id
_entity_poly.type
_entity_poly.pdbx_seq_one_letter_code
_entity_poly.pdbx_strand_id
1 'polypeptide(L)'
;MDDRCRHCHGICKRLDASDQPLTYCFGNLAPARVIEILDFEVKHYSGELLRLKQSATSGGNQLAVLMESRLPGAELEFLGLTNVLDHCLVFVCQAEASDSGETAVWIRYGTPEACCSSNPLVMELTALIEHLIARLCAADSRPTSC
;
A
#
# COMPACT_ATOMS: atom_id res chain seq x y z
N MET A 1 16.13 -9.24 -17.35
CA MET A 1 15.15 -10.33 -17.18
C MET A 1 13.79 -9.65 -17.01
N ASP A 2 12.71 -10.28 -17.46
CA ASP A 2 11.38 -9.69 -17.38
C ASP A 2 10.93 -9.72 -15.90
N ASP A 3 10.90 -8.56 -15.23
CA ASP A 3 10.53 -8.43 -13.79
C ASP A 3 9.03 -8.62 -13.54
N ARG A 4 8.28 -8.98 -14.59
CA ARG A 4 6.85 -9.24 -14.49
C ARG A 4 6.60 -10.57 -13.81
N CYS A 5 5.60 -10.56 -12.94
CA CYS A 5 5.09 -11.75 -12.28
C CYS A 5 4.72 -12.83 -13.29
N ARG A 6 5.22 -14.07 -13.11
CA ARG A 6 4.85 -15.20 -13.98
C ARG A 6 3.36 -15.58 -13.92
N HIS A 7 2.65 -15.13 -12.89
CA HIS A 7 1.25 -15.51 -12.62
C HIS A 7 0.25 -14.44 -13.06
N CYS A 8 0.47 -13.17 -12.77
CA CYS A 8 -0.47 -12.09 -13.13
C CYS A 8 -0.02 -11.21 -14.29
N HIS A 9 1.21 -11.39 -14.81
CA HIS A 9 1.84 -10.50 -15.80
C HIS A 9 1.89 -9.00 -15.42
N GLY A 10 1.48 -8.63 -14.21
CA GLY A 10 1.51 -7.28 -13.65
C GLY A 10 2.58 -7.10 -12.57
N ILE A 11 2.51 -5.97 -11.85
CA ILE A 11 3.42 -5.61 -10.74
C ILE A 11 2.98 -6.36 -9.48
N CYS A 12 3.34 -7.65 -9.39
CA CYS A 12 3.30 -8.36 -8.11
C CYS A 12 4.65 -8.14 -7.42
N LYS A 13 4.72 -7.26 -6.42
CA LYS A 13 5.91 -7.14 -5.59
C LYS A 13 5.81 -8.18 -4.48
N ARG A 14 6.76 -9.10 -4.40
CA ARG A 14 6.94 -9.92 -3.20
C ARG A 14 7.67 -9.01 -2.20
N LEU A 15 7.17 -8.90 -0.97
CA LEU A 15 7.90 -8.25 0.12
C LEU A 15 9.06 -9.17 0.53
N ASP A 16 10.13 -9.16 -0.26
CA ASP A 16 11.38 -9.84 0.05
C ASP A 16 12.54 -8.84 0.18
N ALA A 17 13.72 -9.33 0.53
CA ALA A 17 14.89 -8.50 0.78
C ALA A 17 15.36 -7.71 -0.47
N SER A 18 14.89 -8.09 -1.67
CA SER A 18 15.22 -7.42 -2.93
C SER A 18 14.17 -6.41 -3.38
N ASP A 19 13.04 -6.29 -2.67
CA ASP A 19 11.99 -5.35 -3.03
C ASP A 19 12.45 -3.89 -2.88
N GLN A 20 12.36 -3.15 -3.98
CA GLN A 20 12.66 -1.73 -4.00
C GLN A 20 11.40 -0.92 -3.69
N PRO A 21 11.44 0.02 -2.74
CA PRO A 21 10.31 0.89 -2.48
C PRO A 21 9.95 1.75 -3.70
N LEU A 22 8.68 2.10 -3.83
CA LEU A 22 8.27 3.23 -4.66
C LEU A 22 8.55 4.52 -3.90
N THR A 23 9.27 5.45 -4.51
CA THR A 23 9.69 6.71 -3.89
C THR A 23 9.03 7.90 -4.55
N TYR A 24 8.54 8.84 -3.74
CA TYR A 24 7.90 10.08 -4.14
C TYR A 24 8.47 11.25 -3.32
N CYS A 25 8.45 12.46 -3.88
CA CYS A 25 8.86 13.67 -3.18
C CYS A 25 7.71 14.69 -3.23
N PHE A 26 7.47 15.37 -2.11
CA PHE A 26 6.44 16.38 -1.95
C PHE A 26 7.03 17.66 -1.37
N GLY A 27 6.74 18.81 -1.96
CA GLY A 27 7.42 20.06 -1.61
C GLY A 27 6.83 20.80 -0.41
N ASN A 28 5.54 20.60 -0.15
CA ASN A 28 4.75 21.40 0.80
C ASN A 28 4.14 20.57 1.95
N LEU A 29 4.19 19.25 1.87
CA LEU A 29 3.70 18.37 2.92
C LEU A 29 4.78 18.11 3.96
N ALA A 30 4.44 18.24 5.25
CA ALA A 30 5.28 17.72 6.34
C ALA A 30 5.14 16.19 6.44
N PRO A 31 6.18 15.45 6.91
CA PRO A 31 6.14 14.00 7.02
C PRO A 31 4.96 13.45 7.82
N ALA A 32 4.64 14.06 8.97
CA ALA A 32 3.49 13.68 9.78
C ALA A 32 2.16 13.84 9.01
N ARG A 33 2.05 14.91 8.21
CA ARG A 33 0.86 15.19 7.41
C ARG A 33 0.66 14.16 6.30
N VAL A 34 1.74 13.69 5.69
CA VAL A 34 1.68 12.58 4.72
C VAL A 34 1.04 11.36 5.38
N ILE A 35 1.54 10.96 6.55
CA ILE A 35 1.05 9.77 7.26
C ILE A 35 -0.41 9.93 7.71
N GLU A 36 -0.80 11.10 8.18
CA GLU A 36 -2.21 11.40 8.50
C GLU A 36 -3.13 11.23 7.29
N ILE A 37 -2.74 11.76 6.12
CA ILE A 37 -3.53 11.64 4.89
C ILE A 37 -3.65 10.17 4.50
N LEU A 38 -2.53 9.44 4.49
CA LEU A 38 -2.53 8.03 4.09
C LEU A 38 -3.35 7.17 5.04
N ASP A 39 -3.18 7.31 6.35
CA ASP A 39 -3.97 6.55 7.34
C ASP A 39 -5.47 6.88 7.25
N PHE A 40 -5.81 8.15 7.03
CA PHE A 40 -7.19 8.55 6.79
C PHE A 40 -7.79 7.88 5.56
N GLU A 41 -7.12 7.97 4.40
CA GLU A 41 -7.63 7.41 3.14
C GLU A 41 -7.77 5.89 3.21
N VAL A 42 -6.83 5.21 3.87
CA VAL A 42 -6.90 3.75 4.09
C VAL A 42 -8.07 3.36 4.99
N LYS A 43 -8.29 4.09 6.09
CA LYS A 43 -9.40 3.83 7.02
C LYS A 43 -10.77 4.02 6.39
N HIS A 44 -10.86 4.89 5.38
CA HIS A 44 -12.10 5.17 4.65
C HIS A 44 -12.18 4.44 3.30
N TYR A 45 -11.17 3.64 2.96
CA TYR A 45 -11.18 2.86 1.74
C TYR A 45 -12.23 1.75 1.80
N SER A 46 -13.05 1.69 0.75
CA SER A 46 -14.07 0.65 0.57
C SER A 46 -13.88 -0.02 -0.78
N GLY A 47 -13.12 -1.11 -0.78
CA GLY A 47 -12.89 -1.97 -1.93
C GLY A 47 -13.89 -3.12 -2.03
N GLU A 48 -13.96 -3.76 -3.20
CA GLU A 48 -14.77 -4.96 -3.43
C GLU A 48 -14.05 -6.21 -2.91
N LEU A 49 -12.75 -6.31 -3.21
CA LEU A 49 -11.91 -7.47 -2.92
C LEU A 49 -10.91 -7.21 -1.79
N LEU A 50 -10.64 -5.95 -1.42
CA LEU A 50 -9.74 -5.59 -0.33
C LEU A 50 -10.49 -4.90 0.80
N ARG A 51 -10.24 -5.36 2.03
CA ARG A 51 -10.77 -4.75 3.25
C ARG A 51 -9.66 -4.43 4.23
N LEU A 52 -9.67 -3.24 4.79
CA LEU A 52 -8.81 -2.92 5.92
C LEU A 52 -9.10 -3.85 7.11
N LYS A 53 -8.04 -4.51 7.61
CA LYS A 53 -8.05 -5.21 8.90
C LYS A 53 -7.46 -4.35 10.00
N GLN A 54 -6.31 -3.76 9.72
CA GLN A 54 -5.55 -3.02 10.71
C GLN A 54 -4.67 -1.97 10.03
N SER A 55 -4.57 -0.80 10.65
CA SER A 55 -3.51 0.15 10.39
C SER A 55 -2.84 0.55 11.70
N ALA A 56 -1.55 0.89 11.64
CA ALA A 56 -0.79 1.37 12.79
C ALA A 56 0.22 2.41 12.33
N THR A 57 0.30 3.52 13.07
CA THR A 57 1.29 4.58 12.86
C THR A 57 2.37 4.52 13.94
N SER A 58 3.59 4.90 13.57
CA SER A 58 4.70 5.05 14.52
C SER A 58 5.18 6.49 14.59
N GLY A 59 5.85 6.87 15.69
CA GLY A 59 6.42 8.21 15.87
C GLY A 59 7.51 8.58 14.86
N GLY A 60 8.01 7.61 14.08
CA GLY A 60 8.95 7.84 12.99
C GLY A 60 8.29 8.18 11.65
N ASN A 61 7.04 8.68 11.66
CA ASN A 61 6.24 8.93 10.45
C ASN A 61 6.18 7.69 9.54
N GLN A 62 5.90 6.55 10.16
CA GLN A 62 5.68 5.29 9.46
C GLN A 62 4.22 4.89 9.61
N LEU A 63 3.66 4.27 8.58
CA LEU A 63 2.35 3.64 8.59
C LEU A 63 2.48 2.21 8.06
N ALA A 64 1.99 1.26 8.85
CA ALA A 64 1.85 -0.13 8.45
C ALA A 64 0.35 -0.46 8.32
N VAL A 65 -0.02 -1.14 7.24
CA VAL A 65 -1.40 -1.49 6.91
C VAL A 65 -1.49 -2.94 6.53
N LEU A 66 -2.52 -3.60 7.08
CA LEU A 66 -2.92 -4.96 6.79
C LEU A 66 -4.30 -4.94 6.13
N MET A 67 -4.38 -5.43 4.90
CA MET A 67 -5.62 -5.55 4.12
C MET A 67 -5.94 -7.03 3.93
N GLU A 68 -7.15 -7.47 4.27
CA GLU A 68 -7.63 -8.82 3.97
C GLU A 68 -8.23 -8.87 2.57
N SER A 69 -7.88 -9.91 1.82
CA SER A 69 -8.51 -10.23 0.54
C SER A 69 -9.83 -10.98 0.71
N ARG A 70 -10.80 -10.67 -0.14
CA ARG A 70 -12.12 -11.30 -0.22
C ARG A 70 -12.28 -11.97 -1.58
N LEU A 71 -11.61 -13.09 -1.77
CA LEU A 71 -11.72 -13.84 -3.02
C LEU A 71 -12.99 -14.71 -2.99
N PRO A 72 -13.97 -14.50 -3.88
CA PRO A 72 -15.17 -15.34 -3.93
C PRO A 72 -14.81 -16.78 -4.36
N GLY A 73 -15.35 -17.78 -3.66
CA GLY A 73 -15.03 -19.20 -3.89
C GLY A 73 -13.83 -19.74 -3.11
N ALA A 74 -13.12 -18.86 -2.40
CA ALA A 74 -12.01 -19.21 -1.52
C ALA A 74 -12.41 -20.05 -0.29
N GLU A 75 -13.66 -20.03 0.12
CA GLU A 75 -14.08 -20.72 1.35
C GLU A 75 -13.84 -22.24 1.32
N LEU A 76 -13.69 -22.85 0.13
CA LEU A 76 -13.47 -24.30 -0.03
C LEU A 76 -12.00 -24.72 -0.26
N GLU A 77 -11.18 -23.93 -0.95
CA GLU A 77 -9.74 -24.24 -1.13
C GLU A 77 -8.88 -23.72 0.03
N PHE A 78 -9.37 -22.73 0.78
CA PHE A 78 -8.60 -22.07 1.82
C PHE A 78 -8.81 -22.67 3.22
N LEU A 79 -9.64 -23.71 3.34
CA LEU A 79 -9.66 -24.59 4.52
C LEU A 79 -8.34 -25.35 4.74
N GLY A 80 -7.44 -25.36 3.73
CA GLY A 80 -6.09 -25.92 3.84
C GLY A 80 -4.99 -24.91 4.21
N LEU A 81 -5.25 -23.60 4.18
CA LEU A 81 -4.27 -22.57 4.50
C LEU A 81 -4.34 -22.23 6.00
N THR A 82 -3.25 -22.54 6.70
CA THR A 82 -3.19 -22.55 8.17
C THR A 82 -2.94 -21.18 8.78
N ASN A 83 -2.63 -20.15 7.96
CA ASN A 83 -2.17 -18.86 8.42
C ASN A 83 -2.97 -17.68 7.83
N VAL A 84 -3.51 -16.82 8.68
CA VAL A 84 -4.31 -15.63 8.32
C VAL A 84 -3.54 -14.68 7.39
N LEU A 85 -2.21 -14.67 7.49
CA LEU A 85 -1.33 -13.86 6.66
C LEU A 85 -1.33 -14.26 5.18
N ASP A 86 -1.71 -15.50 4.83
CA ASP A 86 -1.74 -15.98 3.45
C ASP A 86 -2.83 -15.28 2.61
N HIS A 87 -3.75 -14.59 3.27
CA HIS A 87 -4.85 -13.82 2.68
C HIS A 87 -4.68 -12.31 2.82
N CYS A 88 -3.63 -11.88 3.50
CA CYS A 88 -3.46 -10.50 3.88
C CYS A 88 -2.36 -9.85 3.07
N LEU A 89 -2.68 -8.70 2.48
CA LEU A 89 -1.73 -7.82 1.84
C LEU A 89 -1.20 -6.86 2.89
N VAL A 90 0.12 -6.67 2.90
CA VAL A 90 0.77 -5.71 3.79
C VAL A 90 1.30 -4.58 2.92
N PHE A 91 1.05 -3.34 3.34
CA PHE A 91 1.83 -2.22 2.87
C PHE A 91 2.41 -1.42 4.03
N VAL A 92 3.61 -0.93 3.82
CA VAL A 92 4.34 -0.07 4.74
C VAL A 92 4.74 1.18 3.98
N CYS A 93 4.48 2.34 4.56
CA CYS A 93 5.04 3.59 4.07
C CYS A 93 5.75 4.34 5.18
N GLN A 94 6.66 5.20 4.78
CA GLN A 94 7.35 6.13 5.66
C GLN A 94 7.57 7.44 4.93
N ALA A 95 7.50 8.52 5.70
CA ALA A 95 7.77 9.87 5.24
C ALA A 95 8.89 10.49 6.08
N GLU A 96 9.84 11.14 5.43
CA GLU A 96 10.99 11.79 6.07
C GLU A 96 11.26 13.14 5.41
N ALA A 97 11.70 14.11 6.20
CA ALA A 97 12.20 15.36 5.64
C ALA A 97 13.55 15.08 4.96
N SER A 98 13.68 15.47 3.70
CA SER A 98 14.94 15.39 2.97
C SER A 98 15.85 16.58 3.31
N ASP A 99 17.14 16.45 3.00
CA ASP A 99 18.10 17.54 3.11
C ASP A 99 17.77 18.74 2.20
N SER A 100 16.98 18.51 1.14
CA SER A 100 16.48 19.56 0.23
C SER A 100 15.29 20.35 0.78
N GLY A 101 14.75 19.97 1.94
CA GLY A 101 13.56 20.58 2.53
C GLY A 101 12.23 20.05 1.97
N GLU A 102 12.28 19.04 1.10
CA GLU A 102 11.12 18.31 0.61
C GLU A 102 10.78 17.17 1.60
N THR A 103 9.62 16.55 1.43
CA THR A 103 9.28 15.30 2.12
C THR A 103 9.44 14.14 1.17
N ALA A 104 10.40 13.27 1.46
CA ALA A 104 10.59 12.00 0.79
C ALA A 104 9.62 10.97 1.38
N VAL A 105 8.87 10.29 0.52
CA VAL A 105 7.92 9.24 0.90
C VAL A 105 8.32 7.98 0.18
N TRP A 106 8.46 6.89 0.93
CA TRP A 106 8.64 5.57 0.34
C TRP A 106 7.49 4.65 0.72
N ILE A 107 7.04 3.84 -0.23
CA ILE A 107 5.97 2.85 -0.07
C ILE A 107 6.50 1.49 -0.51
N ARG A 108 6.32 0.48 0.34
CA ARG A 108 6.52 -0.94 0.04
C ARG A 108 5.20 -1.65 0.23
N TYR A 109 4.83 -2.52 -0.70
CA TYR A 109 3.64 -3.35 -0.58
C TYR A 109 3.94 -4.73 -1.12
N GLY A 110 3.22 -5.72 -0.61
CA GLY A 110 3.33 -7.07 -1.12
C GLY A 110 2.04 -7.84 -1.06
N THR A 111 1.92 -8.76 -2.01
CA THR A 111 0.82 -9.71 -2.10
C THR A 111 1.34 -11.12 -1.79
N PRO A 112 0.63 -11.89 -0.95
CA PRO A 112 0.86 -13.32 -0.86
C PRO A 112 0.71 -14.00 -2.23
N GLU A 113 1.39 -15.12 -2.43
CA GLU A 113 1.37 -15.86 -3.71
C GLU A 113 -0.05 -16.31 -4.10
N ALA A 114 -0.85 -16.72 -3.12
CA ALA A 114 -2.26 -17.07 -3.31
C ALA A 114 -3.12 -15.87 -3.76
N CYS A 115 -2.81 -14.66 -3.30
CA CYS A 115 -3.49 -13.44 -3.73
C CYS A 115 -3.03 -12.99 -5.13
N CYS A 116 -1.77 -13.27 -5.47
CA CYS A 116 -1.16 -12.86 -6.72
C CYS A 116 -1.79 -13.51 -7.96
N SER A 117 -2.36 -14.71 -7.84
CA SER A 117 -3.05 -15.38 -8.94
C SER A 117 -4.35 -14.67 -9.36
N SER A 118 -4.91 -13.81 -8.51
CA SER A 118 -6.12 -13.04 -8.79
C SER A 118 -5.77 -11.67 -9.39
N ASN A 119 -5.86 -11.56 -10.71
CA ASN A 119 -5.66 -10.28 -11.41
C ASN A 119 -6.59 -9.16 -10.89
N PRO A 120 -7.90 -9.39 -10.66
CA PRO A 120 -8.79 -8.36 -10.10
C PRO A 120 -8.31 -7.80 -8.75
N LEU A 121 -7.81 -8.67 -7.86
CA LEU A 121 -7.28 -8.26 -6.56
C LEU A 121 -6.01 -7.40 -6.69
N VAL A 122 -5.11 -7.78 -7.61
CA VAL A 122 -3.88 -7.03 -7.89
C VAL A 122 -4.21 -5.65 -8.50
N MET A 123 -5.20 -5.60 -9.39
CA MET A 123 -5.68 -4.33 -9.95
C MET A 123 -6.29 -3.42 -8.88
N GLU A 124 -7.08 -3.97 -7.97
CA GLU A 124 -7.68 -3.20 -6.88
C GLU A 124 -6.61 -2.65 -5.92
N LEU A 125 -5.58 -3.44 -5.59
CA LEU A 125 -4.43 -2.96 -4.80
C LEU A 125 -3.71 -1.81 -5.53
N THR A 126 -3.47 -1.98 -6.83
CA THR A 126 -2.79 -0.95 -7.64
C THR A 126 -3.59 0.35 -7.63
N ALA A 127 -4.91 0.26 -7.84
CA ALA A 127 -5.82 1.40 -7.79
C ALA A 127 -5.85 2.08 -6.41
N LEU A 128 -5.77 1.31 -5.32
CA LEU A 128 -5.62 1.85 -3.97
C LEU A 128 -4.32 2.66 -3.84
N ILE A 129 -3.18 2.11 -4.23
CA ILE A 129 -1.89 2.82 -4.15
C ILE A 129 -1.92 4.10 -5.00
N GLU A 130 -2.42 4.03 -6.22
CA GLU A 130 -2.57 5.20 -7.10
C GLU A 130 -3.48 6.28 -6.49
N HIS A 131 -4.60 5.87 -5.88
CA HIS A 131 -5.49 6.78 -5.16
C HIS A 131 -4.77 7.48 -4.00
N LEU A 132 -4.04 6.72 -3.17
CA LEU A 132 -3.27 7.28 -2.06
C LEU A 132 -2.27 8.35 -2.53
N ILE A 133 -1.53 8.06 -3.61
CA ILE A 133 -0.59 9.02 -4.21
C ILE A 133 -1.32 10.24 -4.77
N ALA A 134 -2.43 10.05 -5.49
CA ALA A 134 -3.21 11.16 -6.01
C ALA A 134 -3.70 12.11 -4.90
N ARG A 135 -4.06 11.57 -3.74
CA ARG A 135 -4.46 12.36 -2.56
C ARG A 135 -3.30 13.15 -1.97
N LEU A 136 -2.11 12.58 -1.91
CA LEU A 136 -0.90 13.32 -1.52
C LEU A 136 -0.58 14.44 -2.51
N CYS A 137 -0.58 14.16 -3.83
CA CYS A 137 -0.35 15.19 -4.85
C CYS A 137 -1.37 16.34 -4.77
N ALA A 138 -2.64 16.02 -4.54
CA ALA A 138 -3.69 17.01 -4.39
C ALA A 138 -3.54 17.85 -3.11
N ALA A 139 -3.01 17.27 -2.03
CA ALA A 139 -2.74 17.97 -0.78
C ALA A 139 -1.49 18.86 -0.89
N ASP A 140 -0.44 18.38 -1.57
CA ASP A 140 0.81 19.11 -1.80
C ASP A 140 0.62 20.34 -2.70
N SER A 141 -0.34 20.26 -3.63
CA SER A 141 -0.69 21.37 -4.53
C SER A 141 -1.54 22.46 -3.86
N ARG A 142 -2.06 22.24 -2.64
CA ARG A 142 -2.83 23.26 -1.92
C ARG A 142 -1.87 24.21 -1.19
N PRO A 143 -2.06 25.53 -1.29
CA PRO A 143 -1.28 26.45 -0.48
C PRO A 143 -1.54 26.13 1.00
N THR A 144 -0.48 25.82 1.74
CA THR A 144 -0.50 25.72 3.19
C THR A 144 -0.81 27.11 3.75
N SER A 145 -2.07 27.34 4.10
CA SER A 145 -2.45 28.53 4.86
C SER A 145 -1.89 28.41 6.27
N CYS A 146 -0.78 29.12 6.53
CA CYS A 146 -0.22 29.37 7.85
C CYS A 146 -1.18 30.20 8.72
#